data_AF-A0A1C6VFL7-F1
#
_entry.id   AF-A0A1C6VFL7-F1
#
_cell.length_a   1.000
_cell.length_b   1.000
_cell.length_c   1.000
_cell.angle_alpha   90.00
_cell.angle_beta   90.00
_cell.angle_gamma   90.00
#
_symmetry.space_group_name_H-M   'P 1'
#
loop_
_entity.id
_entity.type
_entity.pdbx_description
1 polymer ?
#
loop_
_entity_poly.entity_id
_entity_poly.type
_entity_poly.pdbx_seq_one_letter_code
_entity_poly.pdbx_strand_id
1 'polypeptide(L)'
;MTEEPITVRPEALRRAASALGDDAYRLAHGLAGATGLVVPAPEWAAGAALTGLESAVHAWFGALGARVAATAGAVRAAAQAYEAVDDRSAGRLTALPR
;
A
#
# COMPACT_ATOMS: atom_id res chain seq x y z
N MET A 1 10.02 -2.28 33.05
CA MET A 1 9.62 -1.42 31.93
C MET A 1 8.12 -1.40 31.90
N THR A 2 7.48 -0.31 32.30
CA THR A 2 6.04 -0.10 32.10
C THR A 2 5.87 0.43 30.69
N GLU A 3 5.27 -0.38 29.80
CA GLU A 3 4.90 0.07 28.46
C GLU A 3 3.86 1.19 28.56
N GLU A 4 4.15 2.31 27.89
CA GLU A 4 3.22 3.41 27.80
C GLU A 4 2.06 3.02 26.88
N PRO A 5 0.80 3.20 27.30
CA PRO A 5 -0.35 2.76 26.52
C PRO A 5 -0.44 3.55 25.20
N ILE A 6 -0.40 2.84 24.09
CA ILE A 6 -0.55 3.42 22.75
C ILE A 6 -2.02 3.76 22.51
N THR A 7 -2.31 5.05 22.29
CA THR A 7 -3.65 5.47 21.84
C THR A 7 -3.75 5.31 20.33
N VAL A 8 -4.53 4.32 19.88
CA VAL A 8 -4.75 4.06 18.45
C VAL A 8 -5.95 4.84 17.95
N ARG A 9 -5.80 5.43 16.76
CA ARG A 9 -6.87 6.18 16.07
C ARG A 9 -7.26 5.44 14.78
N PRO A 10 -8.31 4.60 14.79
CA PRO A 10 -8.71 3.80 13.62
C PRO A 10 -8.96 4.64 12.37
N GLU A 11 -9.50 5.86 12.49
CA GLU A 11 -9.70 6.77 11.34
C GLU A 11 -8.36 7.19 10.70
N ALA A 12 -7.32 7.38 11.51
CA ALA A 12 -5.99 7.70 10.99
C ALA A 12 -5.41 6.52 10.22
N LEU A 13 -5.59 5.29 10.74
CA LEU A 13 -5.20 4.07 10.05
C LEU A 13 -5.97 3.89 8.73
N ARG A 14 -7.29 4.12 8.72
CA ARG A 14 -8.10 4.05 7.50
C ARG A 14 -7.65 5.04 6.43
N ARG A 15 -7.36 6.29 6.83
CA ARG A 15 -6.81 7.30 5.90
C ARG A 15 -5.44 6.90 5.36
N ALA A 16 -4.54 6.41 6.22
CA ALA A 16 -3.23 5.94 5.81
C ALA A 16 -3.34 4.76 4.84
N ALA A 17 -4.21 3.77 5.13
CA ALA A 17 -4.46 2.65 4.24
C ALA A 17 -5.03 3.08 2.88
N SER A 18 -5.89 4.11 2.85
CA SER A 18 -6.40 4.68 1.59
C SER A 18 -5.28 5.31 0.78
N ALA A 19 -4.48 6.19 1.40
CA ALA A 19 -3.37 6.86 0.72
C ALA A 19 -2.33 5.86 0.18
N LEU A 20 -1.98 4.84 0.99
CA LEU A 20 -1.11 3.76 0.54
C LEU A 20 -1.73 2.97 -0.63
N GLY A 21 -3.04 2.77 -0.63
CA GLY A 21 -3.76 2.14 -1.75
C GLY A 21 -3.65 2.96 -3.04
N ASP A 22 -3.84 4.28 -2.94
CA ASP A 22 -3.72 5.19 -4.08
C ASP A 22 -2.28 5.20 -4.64
N ASP A 23 -1.28 5.24 -3.76
CA ASP A 23 0.13 5.19 -4.14
C ASP A 23 0.51 3.83 -4.76
N ALA A 24 0.02 2.73 -4.20
CA ALA A 24 0.20 1.41 -4.77
C ALA A 24 -0.39 1.31 -6.19
N TYR A 25 -1.58 1.88 -6.39
CA TYR A 25 -2.22 1.93 -7.69
C TYR A 25 -1.39 2.72 -8.70
N ARG A 26 -0.91 3.92 -8.31
CA ARG A 26 -0.03 4.75 -9.15
C ARG A 26 1.29 4.07 -9.46
N LEU A 27 1.89 3.35 -8.52
CA LEU A 27 3.14 2.61 -8.77
C LEU A 27 2.93 1.45 -9.73
N ALA A 28 1.84 0.70 -9.59
CA ALA A 28 1.56 -0.45 -10.43
C ALA A 28 1.08 -0.07 -11.84
N HIS A 29 0.33 1.03 -11.98
CA HIS A 29 -0.35 1.40 -13.23
C HIS A 29 0.10 2.74 -13.80
N GLY A 30 0.84 3.57 -13.08
CA GLY A 30 1.23 4.91 -13.54
C GLY A 30 2.21 4.90 -14.71
N LEU A 31 2.91 3.79 -14.92
CA LEU A 31 3.72 3.55 -16.12
C LEU A 31 2.97 2.76 -17.20
N ALA A 32 1.77 2.22 -16.91
CA ALA A 32 0.96 1.55 -17.91
C ALA A 32 0.44 2.62 -18.90
N GLY A 33 1.03 2.65 -20.09
CA GLY A 33 0.74 3.66 -21.11
C GLY A 33 1.81 4.76 -21.24
N ALA A 34 2.85 4.76 -20.40
CA ALA A 34 4.06 5.54 -20.65
C ALA A 34 4.87 4.85 -21.76
N THR A 35 4.62 5.23 -23.00
CA THR A 35 5.41 4.80 -24.15
C THR A 35 6.59 5.73 -24.36
N GLY A 36 7.71 5.21 -24.86
CA GLY A 36 8.85 6.05 -25.27
C GLY A 36 9.74 6.54 -24.12
N LEU A 37 9.80 5.82 -23.00
CA LEU A 37 10.89 5.99 -22.03
C LEU A 37 12.27 5.78 -22.70
N VAL A 38 12.27 5.05 -23.80
CA VAL A 38 13.39 4.84 -24.69
C VAL A 38 12.93 5.04 -26.14
N VAL A 39 13.73 5.74 -26.95
CA VAL A 39 13.56 5.76 -28.41
C VAL A 39 13.89 4.36 -28.97
N PRO A 40 12.97 3.68 -29.65
CA PRO A 40 13.28 2.40 -30.28
C PRO A 40 14.29 2.63 -31.41
N ALA A 41 15.54 2.32 -31.13
CA ALA A 41 16.65 2.33 -32.09
C ALA A 41 17.18 0.89 -32.26
N PRO A 42 16.39 -0.02 -32.86
CA PRO A 42 16.74 -1.44 -32.98
C PRO A 42 18.03 -1.65 -33.77
N GLU A 43 18.38 -0.70 -34.64
CA GLU A 43 19.59 -0.69 -35.45
C GLU A 43 20.85 -0.33 -34.62
N TRP A 44 20.68 0.16 -33.39
CA TRP A 44 21.78 0.61 -32.53
C TRP A 44 22.12 -0.48 -31.52
N ALA A 45 23.42 -0.68 -31.25
CA ALA A 45 23.88 -1.62 -30.24
C ALA A 45 23.25 -1.39 -28.84
N ALA A 46 22.81 -0.17 -28.55
CA ALA A 46 22.15 0.19 -27.30
C ALA A 46 20.65 -0.17 -27.24
N GLY A 47 19.99 -0.45 -28.38
CA GLY A 47 18.54 -0.64 -28.45
C GLY A 47 18.03 -1.76 -27.53
N ALA A 48 18.64 -2.94 -27.60
CA ALA A 48 18.27 -4.08 -26.77
C ALA A 48 18.51 -3.81 -25.26
N ALA A 49 19.61 -3.13 -24.93
CA ALA A 49 19.93 -2.78 -23.54
C ALA A 49 18.88 -1.82 -22.95
N LEU A 50 18.41 -0.88 -23.76
CA LEU A 50 17.41 0.09 -23.33
C LEU A 50 16.00 -0.52 -23.21
N THR A 51 15.59 -1.41 -24.11
CA THR A 51 14.34 -2.20 -23.95
C THR A 51 14.39 -3.07 -22.70
N GLY A 52 15.55 -3.67 -22.40
CA GLY A 52 15.77 -4.40 -21.16
C GLY A 52 15.64 -3.53 -19.91
N LEU A 53 16.19 -2.30 -19.96
CA LEU A 53 16.06 -1.32 -18.88
C LEU A 53 14.59 -0.92 -18.66
N GLU A 54 13.86 -0.59 -19.73
CA GLU A 54 12.43 -0.24 -19.65
C GLU A 54 11.62 -1.37 -18.99
N SER A 55 11.83 -2.61 -19.43
CA SER A 55 11.19 -3.79 -18.85
C SER A 55 11.53 -3.98 -17.36
N ALA A 56 12.79 -3.79 -16.98
CA ALA A 56 13.24 -3.90 -15.59
C ALA A 56 12.62 -2.81 -14.69
N VAL A 57 12.49 -1.58 -15.20
CA VAL A 57 11.83 -0.48 -14.49
C VAL A 57 10.35 -0.79 -14.26
N HIS A 58 9.61 -1.24 -15.28
CA HIS A 58 8.21 -1.65 -15.12
C HIS A 58 8.04 -2.76 -14.08
N ALA A 59 8.89 -3.79 -14.14
CA ALA A 59 8.85 -4.89 -13.18
C ALA A 59 9.11 -4.42 -11.74
N TRP A 60 10.09 -3.52 -11.56
CA TRP A 60 10.42 -2.97 -10.24
C TRP A 60 9.28 -2.13 -9.66
N PHE A 61 8.66 -1.26 -10.47
CA PHE A 61 7.51 -0.45 -10.06
C PHE A 61 6.30 -1.32 -9.69
N GLY A 62 6.00 -2.36 -10.49
CA GLY A 62 4.96 -3.32 -10.18
C GLY A 62 5.20 -4.05 -8.85
N ALA A 63 6.42 -4.53 -8.62
CA ALA A 63 6.79 -5.19 -7.36
C ALA A 63 6.76 -4.24 -6.15
N LEU A 64 7.14 -2.97 -6.33
CA LEU A 64 7.00 -1.95 -5.29
C LEU A 64 5.51 -1.66 -4.98
N GLY A 65 4.70 -1.45 -6.02
CA GLY A 65 3.26 -1.24 -5.87
C GLY A 65 2.57 -2.39 -5.13
N ALA A 66 2.91 -3.65 -5.44
CA ALA A 66 2.38 -4.82 -4.75
C ALA A 66 2.71 -4.82 -3.24
N ARG A 67 3.94 -4.44 -2.85
CA ARG A 67 4.35 -4.34 -1.43
C ARG A 67 3.61 -3.21 -0.70
N VAL A 68 3.41 -2.07 -1.36
CA VAL A 68 2.65 -0.95 -0.79
C VAL A 68 1.18 -1.35 -0.63
N ALA A 69 0.58 -2.04 -1.61
CA ALA A 69 -0.79 -2.55 -1.52
C ALA A 69 -0.96 -3.55 -0.36
N ALA A 70 -0.01 -4.47 -0.19
CA ALA A 70 -0.02 -5.40 0.94
C ALA A 70 0.03 -4.67 2.29
N THR A 71 0.85 -3.62 2.38
CA THR A 71 0.92 -2.76 3.58
C THR A 71 -0.39 -2.03 3.82
N ALA A 72 -1.01 -1.46 2.79
CA ALA A 72 -2.34 -0.84 2.88
C ALA A 72 -3.39 -1.83 3.41
N GLY A 73 -3.36 -3.07 2.91
CA GLY A 73 -4.22 -4.16 3.39
C GLY A 73 -4.00 -4.48 4.88
N ALA A 74 -2.75 -4.59 5.31
CA ALA A 74 -2.41 -4.85 6.71
C ALA A 74 -2.86 -3.71 7.64
N VAL A 75 -2.67 -2.45 7.25
CA VAL A 75 -3.12 -1.29 8.03
C VAL A 75 -4.66 -1.25 8.13
N ARG A 76 -5.37 -1.57 7.05
CA ARG A 76 -6.83 -1.67 7.05
C ARG A 76 -7.32 -2.78 7.98
N ALA A 77 -6.69 -3.95 7.93
CA ALA A 77 -7.01 -5.07 8.81
C ALA A 77 -6.75 -4.72 10.29
N ALA A 78 -5.66 -4.00 10.58
CA ALA A 78 -5.39 -3.52 11.93
C ALA A 78 -6.48 -2.57 12.44
N ALA A 79 -6.90 -1.60 11.62
CA ALA A 79 -7.98 -0.68 11.99
C ALA A 79 -9.29 -1.42 12.34
N GLN A 80 -9.67 -2.39 11.51
CA GLN A 80 -10.86 -3.23 11.75
C GLN A 80 -10.75 -4.06 13.03
N ALA A 81 -9.56 -4.58 13.33
CA ALA A 81 -9.33 -5.34 14.55
C ALA A 81 -9.47 -4.47 15.81
N TYR A 82 -8.95 -3.24 15.78
CA TYR A 82 -9.12 -2.30 16.89
C TYR A 82 -10.59 -1.93 17.11
N GLU A 83 -11.31 -1.57 16.05
CA GLU A 83 -12.75 -1.26 16.12
C GLU A 83 -13.55 -2.45 16.68
N ALA A 84 -13.28 -3.68 16.21
CA ALA A 84 -13.98 -4.88 16.69
C ALA A 84 -13.72 -5.20 18.17
N VAL A 85 -12.52 -4.90 18.69
CA VAL A 85 -12.20 -5.06 20.12
C VAL A 85 -12.88 -3.98 20.95
N ASP A 86 -12.92 -2.74 20.45
CA ASP A 86 -13.59 -1.63 21.12
C ASP A 86 -15.11 -1.87 21.23
N ASP A 87 -15.76 -2.27 20.12
CA ASP A 87 -17.18 -2.62 20.09
C ASP A 87 -17.52 -3.76 21.07
N ARG A 88 -16.67 -4.78 21.13
CA ARG A 88 -16.85 -5.89 22.08
C ARG A 88 -16.72 -5.41 23.52
N SER A 89 -15.80 -4.49 23.79
CA SER A 89 -15.57 -3.95 25.12
C SER A 89 -16.74 -3.06 25.56
N ALA A 90 -17.23 -2.20 24.67
CA ALA A 90 -18.42 -1.38 24.86
C ALA A 90 -19.67 -2.25 25.10
N GLY A 91 -19.84 -3.33 24.33
CA GLY A 91 -20.93 -4.29 24.51
C GLY A 91 -20.89 -4.97 25.89
N ARG A 92 -19.70 -5.35 26.38
CA ARG A 92 -19.53 -5.91 27.73
C ARG A 92 -19.84 -4.89 28.82
N LEU A 93 -19.43 -3.65 28.64
CA LEU A 93 -19.66 -2.58 29.61
C LEU A 93 -21.15 -2.22 29.73
N THR A 94 -21.85 -2.14 28.60
CA THR A 94 -23.29 -1.84 28.55
C THR A 94 -24.16 -2.97 29.11
N ALA A 95 -23.67 -4.22 29.10
CA ALA A 95 -24.37 -5.37 29.67
C ALA A 95 -24.27 -5.46 31.21
N LEU A 96 -23.43 -4.65 31.87
CA LEU A 96 -23.30 -4.64 33.32
C LEU A 96 -24.45 -3.85 33.97
N PRO A 97 -25.05 -4.36 35.08
CA PRO A 97 -26.03 -3.60 35.85
C PRO A 97 -25.35 -2.36 36.48
N ARG A 98 -26.11 -1.25 36.55
CA ARG A 98 -25.66 0.04 37.06
C ARG A 98 -25.57 0.09 38.57
#